data_AF-X1JQZ3-F1
#
_entry.id   AF-X1JQZ3-F1
#
_cell.length_a   1.000
_cell.length_b   1.000
_cell.length_c   1.000
_cell.angle_alpha   90.00
_cell.angle_beta   90.00
_cell.angle_gamma   90.00
#
_symmetry.space_group_name_H-M   'P 1'
#
loop_
_entity.id
_entity.type
_entity.pdbx_description
1 polymer ?
#
loop_
_entity_poly.entity_id
_entity_poly.type
_entity_poly.pdbx_seq_one_letter_code
_entity_poly.pdbx_strand_id
1 'polypeptide(L)'
;AKVENTMGKKFGNKENPLLLSVRSGARVSMPGMMDTVLNLGLNDVTFEGLIAKTNNPRFGYDCYRRLIQMYGDVVMGVPHSEFESTFSQMKQEKGAKQDTELDAEALKSLVQRYKKLIKDKNGEDFPEEPFKQLWGGIKAVFESWHTKRAIEYRKIHNIPDNWGTAVNVQSMVYGNMGKESATGVAFTRNPATGENVFYGEYLVNTQGEDVVAGIRTPHPLNKIQKGDSD
;
A
#
# COMPACT_ATOMS: atom_id res chain seq x y z
N ALA A 1 18.74 13.23 -0.25
CA ALA A 1 18.88 14.56 0.38
C ALA A 1 17.63 15.46 0.27
N LYS A 2 17.15 15.92 -0.90
CA LYS A 2 16.06 16.94 -0.96
C LYS A 2 14.81 16.56 -0.16
N VAL A 3 14.25 15.36 -0.39
CA VAL A 3 13.08 14.87 0.34
C VAL A 3 13.36 14.73 1.84
N GLU A 4 14.51 14.16 2.19
CA GLU A 4 14.95 14.00 3.59
C GLU A 4 15.03 15.33 4.34
N ASN A 5 15.59 16.36 3.70
CA ASN A 5 15.69 17.70 4.26
C ASN A 5 14.31 18.34 4.45
N THR A 6 13.42 18.22 3.47
CA THR A 6 12.05 18.75 3.56
C THR A 6 11.24 18.05 4.66
N MET A 7 11.40 16.73 4.80
CA MET A 7 10.67 15.96 5.80
C MET A 7 11.30 15.99 7.19
N GLY A 8 12.56 16.44 7.30
CA GLY A 8 13.34 16.33 8.54
C GLY A 8 13.54 14.89 9.00
N LYS A 9 13.60 13.93 8.06
CA LYS A 9 13.76 12.48 8.30
C LYS A 9 14.82 11.92 7.37
N LYS A 10 15.41 10.77 7.70
CA LYS A 10 16.45 10.15 6.87
C LYS A 10 16.04 8.74 6.44
N PHE A 11 16.23 8.42 5.16
CA PHE A 11 15.87 7.12 4.62
C PHE A 11 16.77 6.03 5.21
N GLY A 12 16.15 5.01 5.83
CA GLY A 12 16.88 3.97 6.55
C GLY A 12 17.39 4.33 7.95
N ASN A 13 17.00 5.48 8.51
CA ASN A 13 17.43 5.86 9.85
C ASN A 13 16.64 5.12 10.95
N LYS A 14 17.37 4.61 11.96
CA LYS A 14 16.81 3.80 13.05
C LYS A 14 15.90 4.57 14.03
N GLU A 15 16.05 5.90 14.16
CA GLU A 15 15.34 6.72 15.17
C GLU A 15 14.24 7.57 14.53
N ASN A 16 14.50 8.08 13.33
CA ASN A 16 13.59 8.92 12.57
C ASN A 16 13.53 8.50 11.10
N PRO A 17 12.92 7.34 10.83
CA PRO A 17 12.89 6.77 9.48
C PRO A 17 12.03 7.62 8.55
N LEU A 18 12.58 7.93 7.38
CA LEU A 18 11.78 8.32 6.21
C LEU A 18 11.29 7.04 5.52
N LEU A 19 9.99 6.94 5.26
CA LEU A 19 9.39 5.86 4.49
C LEU A 19 8.81 6.42 3.20
N LEU A 20 8.91 5.65 2.13
CA LEU A 20 8.58 6.09 0.77
C LEU A 20 7.49 5.22 0.14
N SER A 21 6.72 5.80 -0.77
CA SER A 21 5.95 5.06 -1.77
C SER A 21 6.59 5.20 -3.13
N VAL A 22 6.57 4.12 -3.90
CA VAL A 22 6.92 4.09 -5.32
C VAL A 22 5.65 3.78 -6.11
N ARG A 23 5.26 4.71 -6.97
CA ARG A 23 4.04 4.64 -7.78
C ARG A 23 4.35 4.84 -9.24
N SER A 24 3.69 4.08 -10.09
CA SER A 24 3.70 4.30 -11.53
C SER A 24 3.04 5.63 -11.93
N GLY A 25 3.44 6.20 -13.06
CA GLY A 25 2.92 7.46 -13.58
C GLY A 25 3.02 7.50 -15.10
N ALA A 26 2.01 6.97 -15.78
CA ALA A 26 1.94 7.04 -17.24
C ALA A 26 1.38 8.40 -17.71
N ARG A 27 1.70 8.76 -18.96
CA ARG A 27 1.22 10.00 -19.60
C ARG A 27 -0.31 10.12 -19.61
N VAL A 28 -0.99 8.98 -19.68
CA VAL A 28 -2.45 8.85 -19.61
C VAL A 28 -2.83 7.93 -18.46
N SER A 29 -4.02 8.13 -17.91
CA SER A 29 -4.50 7.33 -16.79
C SER A 29 -4.70 5.87 -17.20
N MET A 30 -4.13 4.96 -16.41
CA MET A 30 -4.27 3.51 -16.55
C MET A 30 -4.61 2.90 -15.18
N PRO A 31 -5.84 3.12 -14.67
CA PRO A 31 -6.22 2.75 -13.30
C PRO A 31 -6.16 1.23 -13.10
N GLY A 32 -5.49 0.79 -12.04
CA GLY A 32 -5.35 -0.64 -11.67
C GLY A 32 -4.45 -1.47 -12.59
N MET A 33 -3.80 -0.85 -13.59
CA MET A 33 -2.99 -1.59 -14.57
C MET A 33 -1.52 -1.70 -14.19
N MET A 34 -1.04 -0.79 -13.35
CA MET A 34 0.38 -0.68 -12.98
C MET A 34 0.56 -0.78 -11.48
N ASP A 35 1.73 -1.29 -11.09
CA ASP A 35 2.00 -1.61 -9.70
C ASP A 35 2.39 -0.38 -8.87
N THR A 36 2.27 -0.54 -7.55
CA THR A 36 2.64 0.42 -6.53
C THR A 36 3.22 -0.34 -5.35
N VAL A 37 4.21 0.24 -4.69
CA VAL A 37 4.74 -0.29 -3.43
C VAL A 37 4.74 0.82 -2.39
N LEU A 38 4.13 0.56 -1.25
CA LEU A 38 4.05 1.49 -0.12
C LEU A 38 5.02 1.08 0.99
N ASN A 39 5.29 2.00 1.92
CA ASN A 39 6.07 1.75 3.13
C ASN A 39 7.55 1.35 2.90
N LEU A 40 8.11 1.59 1.72
CA LEU A 40 9.52 1.30 1.41
C LEU A 40 10.45 2.00 2.39
N GLY A 41 11.49 1.29 2.79
CA GLY A 41 12.44 1.68 3.83
C GLY A 41 12.15 1.06 5.19
N LEU A 42 11.01 0.40 5.38
CA LEU A 42 10.69 -0.33 6.61
C LEU A 42 11.43 -1.66 6.62
N ASN A 43 12.08 -1.93 7.75
CA ASN A 43 12.91 -3.09 8.03
C ASN A 43 12.98 -3.28 9.55
N ASP A 44 13.66 -4.31 10.04
CA ASP A 44 13.67 -4.60 11.49
C ASP A 44 14.28 -3.46 12.34
N VAL A 45 15.17 -2.65 11.76
CA VAL A 45 15.85 -1.53 12.44
C VAL A 45 15.01 -0.24 12.44
N THR A 46 14.43 0.10 11.30
CA THR A 46 13.61 1.31 11.13
C THR A 46 12.23 1.16 11.74
N PHE A 47 11.76 -0.08 11.90
CA PHE A 47 10.55 -0.40 12.62
C PHE A 47 10.57 0.16 14.05
N GLU A 48 11.68 -0.02 14.77
CA GLU A 48 11.83 0.48 16.14
C GLU A 48 11.67 2.00 16.21
N GLY A 49 12.25 2.74 15.27
CA GLY A 49 12.08 4.20 15.16
C GLY A 49 10.65 4.62 14.82
N LEU A 50 9.95 3.85 13.97
CA LEU A 50 8.54 4.09 13.66
C LEU A 50 7.66 3.91 14.90
N ILE A 51 7.87 2.85 15.68
CA ILE A 51 7.09 2.58 16.89
C ILE A 51 7.41 3.60 17.99
N ALA A 52 8.68 3.94 18.20
CA ALA A 52 9.07 4.95 19.19
C ALA A 52 8.38 6.31 18.95
N LYS A 53 8.13 6.67 17.68
CA LYS A 53 7.47 7.94 17.33
C LYS A 53 5.95 7.89 17.35
N THR A 54 5.35 6.71 17.17
CA THR A 54 3.90 6.57 17.02
C THR A 54 3.23 6.00 18.26
N ASN A 55 4.00 5.34 19.13
CA ASN A 55 3.51 4.56 20.26
C ASN A 55 2.37 3.60 19.87
N ASN A 56 2.45 3.06 18.65
CA ASN A 56 1.39 2.23 18.06
C ASN A 56 1.99 1.01 17.35
N PRO A 57 2.36 -0.05 18.12
CA PRO A 57 2.97 -1.26 17.57
C PRO A 57 2.08 -1.97 16.55
N ARG A 58 0.76 -1.96 16.75
CA ARG A 58 -0.21 -2.55 15.82
C ARG A 58 -0.15 -1.86 14.45
N PHE A 59 -0.10 -0.53 14.42
CA PHE A 59 0.08 0.24 13.18
C PHE A 59 1.39 -0.09 12.47
N GLY A 60 2.51 -0.13 13.21
CA GLY A 60 3.79 -0.42 12.57
C GLY A 60 3.83 -1.83 11.98
N TYR A 61 3.32 -2.84 12.69
CA TYR A 61 3.30 -4.21 12.17
C TYR A 61 2.32 -4.36 10.99
N ASP A 62 1.21 -3.62 10.99
CA ASP A 62 0.31 -3.55 9.82
C ASP A 62 1.00 -2.93 8.60
N CYS A 63 1.78 -1.85 8.78
CA CYS A 63 2.57 -1.29 7.69
C CYS A 63 3.65 -2.26 7.21
N TYR A 64 4.28 -3.00 8.13
CA TYR A 64 5.36 -3.92 7.80
C TYR A 64 4.85 -5.15 7.05
N ARG A 65 3.77 -5.79 7.50
CA ARG A 65 3.18 -6.91 6.77
C ARG A 65 2.70 -6.48 5.38
N ARG A 66 2.13 -5.26 5.25
CA ARG A 66 1.73 -4.70 3.94
C ARG A 66 2.92 -4.50 3.03
N LEU A 67 4.03 -3.94 3.52
CA LEU A 67 5.26 -3.82 2.74
C LEU A 67 5.71 -5.19 2.23
N ILE A 68 5.81 -6.19 3.11
CA ILE A 68 6.33 -7.51 2.74
C ILE A 68 5.41 -8.19 1.73
N GLN A 69 4.10 -8.12 1.92
CA GLN A 69 3.11 -8.64 0.98
C GLN A 69 3.21 -7.96 -0.39
N MET A 70 3.15 -6.63 -0.43
CA MET A 70 3.20 -5.86 -1.68
C MET A 70 4.53 -6.07 -2.40
N TYR A 71 5.65 -5.98 -1.68
CA TYR A 71 6.98 -6.14 -2.27
C TYR A 71 7.23 -7.58 -2.70
N GLY A 72 6.81 -8.54 -1.89
CA GLY A 72 6.90 -9.97 -2.19
C GLY A 72 6.16 -10.33 -3.47
N ASP A 73 4.96 -9.78 -3.67
CA ASP A 73 4.17 -9.98 -4.89
C ASP A 73 4.74 -9.21 -6.09
N VAL A 74 4.84 -7.88 -5.97
CA VAL A 74 5.17 -7.00 -7.10
C VAL A 74 6.64 -7.10 -7.52
N VAL A 75 7.57 -7.22 -6.58
CA VAL A 75 9.01 -7.14 -6.85
C VAL A 75 9.65 -8.52 -6.86
N MET A 76 9.21 -9.40 -5.97
CA MET A 76 9.80 -10.73 -5.84
C MET A 76 8.98 -11.82 -6.54
N GLY A 77 7.76 -11.53 -7.03
CA GLY A 77 6.97 -12.47 -7.83
C GLY A 77 6.31 -13.60 -7.04
N VAL A 78 6.21 -13.49 -5.71
CA VAL A 78 5.46 -14.44 -4.88
C VAL A 78 3.97 -14.13 -5.02
N PRO A 79 3.13 -15.04 -5.54
CA PRO A 79 1.74 -14.71 -5.85
C PRO A 79 0.97 -14.14 -4.65
N HIS A 80 0.28 -13.01 -4.85
CA HIS A 80 -0.57 -12.37 -3.85
C HIS A 80 -1.48 -13.34 -3.07
N SER A 81 -2.05 -14.34 -3.76
CA SER A 81 -2.93 -15.36 -3.16
C SER A 81 -2.28 -16.16 -2.02
N GLU A 82 -0.96 -16.33 -2.04
CA GLU A 82 -0.22 -17.03 -0.98
C GLU A 82 -0.18 -16.18 0.31
N PHE A 83 -0.02 -14.86 0.18
CA PHE A 83 -0.09 -13.92 1.30
C PHE A 83 -1.51 -13.84 1.88
N GLU A 84 -2.53 -13.81 1.03
CA GLU A 84 -3.94 -13.79 1.44
C GLU A 84 -4.37 -15.08 2.13
N SER A 85 -3.90 -16.23 1.64
CA SER A 85 -4.11 -17.52 2.29
C SER A 85 -3.49 -17.54 3.68
N THR A 86 -2.23 -17.12 3.79
CA THR A 86 -1.50 -17.03 5.07
C THR A 86 -2.17 -16.05 6.05
N PHE A 87 -2.70 -14.93 5.55
CA PHE A 87 -3.44 -13.96 6.35
C PHE A 87 -4.77 -14.50 6.86
N SER A 88 -5.51 -15.18 5.98
CA SER A 88 -6.79 -15.81 6.31
C SER A 88 -6.62 -16.89 7.38
N GLN A 89 -5.55 -17.68 7.30
CA GLN A 89 -5.20 -18.65 8.35
C GLN A 89 -4.94 -17.96 9.69
N MET A 90 -4.15 -16.87 9.71
CA MET A 90 -3.93 -16.09 10.94
C MET A 90 -5.24 -15.57 11.54
N LYS A 91 -6.16 -15.06 10.71
CA LYS A 91 -7.48 -14.62 11.18
C LYS A 91 -8.28 -15.76 11.80
N GLN A 92 -8.30 -16.93 11.16
CA GLN A 92 -8.98 -18.11 11.70
C GLN A 92 -8.38 -18.57 13.04
N GLU A 93 -7.04 -18.65 13.13
CA GLU A 93 -6.32 -19.00 14.36
C GLU A 93 -6.62 -18.06 15.52
N LYS A 94 -6.85 -16.77 15.22
CA LYS A 94 -7.16 -15.73 16.20
C LYS A 94 -8.65 -15.48 16.41
N GLY A 95 -9.53 -16.20 15.68
CA GLY A 95 -10.97 -15.99 15.72
C GLY A 95 -11.42 -14.61 15.22
N ALA A 96 -10.58 -13.93 14.45
CA ALA A 96 -10.86 -12.60 13.90
C ALA A 96 -11.72 -12.70 12.64
N LYS A 97 -12.80 -11.94 12.59
CA LYS A 97 -13.66 -11.75 11.42
C LYS A 97 -13.15 -10.63 10.53
N GLN A 98 -12.57 -9.59 11.14
CA GLN A 98 -12.06 -8.41 10.44
C GLN A 98 -10.56 -8.26 10.66
N ASP A 99 -9.87 -7.69 9.67
CA ASP A 99 -8.43 -7.43 9.71
C ASP A 99 -8.03 -6.49 10.87
N THR A 100 -8.95 -5.60 11.26
CA THR A 100 -8.78 -4.66 12.38
C THR A 100 -8.80 -5.32 13.74
N GLU A 101 -9.30 -6.55 13.84
CA GLU A 101 -9.38 -7.32 15.10
C GLU A 101 -8.06 -8.03 15.42
N LEU A 102 -7.13 -8.11 14.47
CA LEU A 102 -5.78 -8.63 14.73
C LEU A 102 -4.96 -7.62 15.55
N ASP A 103 -4.46 -8.09 16.68
CA ASP A 103 -3.59 -7.33 17.58
C ASP A 103 -2.14 -7.25 17.06
N ALA A 104 -1.29 -6.50 17.78
CA ALA A 104 0.10 -6.29 17.40
C ALA A 104 0.92 -7.59 17.36
N GLU A 105 0.67 -8.54 18.27
CA GLU A 105 1.43 -9.80 18.34
C GLU A 105 1.05 -10.76 17.22
N ALA A 106 -0.24 -10.80 16.83
CA ALA A 106 -0.70 -11.52 15.66
C ALA A 106 -0.06 -10.97 14.37
N LEU A 107 -0.02 -9.63 14.22
CA LEU A 107 0.60 -9.00 13.05
C LEU A 107 2.12 -9.18 13.04
N LYS A 108 2.80 -9.14 14.20
CA LYS A 108 4.21 -9.48 14.32
C LYS A 108 4.49 -10.90 13.87
N SER A 109 3.66 -11.85 14.29
CA SER A 109 3.74 -13.25 13.87
C SER A 109 3.52 -13.39 12.37
N LEU A 110 2.60 -12.63 11.80
CA LEU A 110 2.32 -12.59 10.37
C LEU A 110 3.51 -12.07 9.56
N VAL A 111 4.18 -11.00 10.02
CA VAL A 111 5.42 -10.48 9.40
C VAL A 111 6.46 -11.60 9.25
N GLN A 112 6.68 -12.38 10.31
CA GLN A 112 7.63 -13.50 10.27
C GLN A 112 7.19 -14.60 9.30
N ARG A 113 5.89 -14.94 9.28
CA ARG A 113 5.33 -15.91 8.33
C ARG A 113 5.50 -15.44 6.88
N TYR A 114 5.33 -14.16 6.61
CA TYR A 114 5.51 -13.59 5.27
C TYR A 114 6.97 -13.59 4.82
N LYS A 115 7.91 -13.20 5.69
CA LYS A 115 9.35 -13.31 5.37
C LYS A 115 9.74 -14.75 5.06
N LYS A 116 9.24 -15.71 5.85
CA LYS A 116 9.46 -17.13 5.61
C LYS A 116 8.83 -17.58 4.29
N LEU A 117 7.59 -17.17 4.00
CA LEU A 117 6.91 -17.49 2.73
C LEU A 117 7.74 -17.03 1.52
N ILE A 118 8.29 -15.81 1.56
CA ILE A 118 9.18 -15.30 0.52
C ILE A 118 10.42 -16.19 0.37
N LYS A 119 11.08 -16.49 1.49
CA LYS A 119 12.28 -17.34 1.50
C LYS A 119 12.00 -18.74 0.93
N ASP A 120 10.88 -19.35 1.33
CA ASP A 120 10.50 -20.70 0.90
C ASP A 120 10.15 -20.75 -0.59
N LYS A 121 9.56 -19.68 -1.16
CA LYS A 121 9.15 -19.62 -2.56
C LYS A 121 10.27 -19.19 -3.51
N ASN A 122 11.12 -18.27 -3.08
CA ASN A 122 12.10 -17.61 -3.95
C ASN A 122 13.55 -17.95 -3.61
N GLY A 123 13.81 -18.60 -2.48
CA GLY A 123 15.17 -18.89 -2.01
C GLY A 123 15.94 -17.66 -1.49
N GLU A 124 15.32 -16.48 -1.50
CA GLU A 124 15.91 -15.21 -1.08
C GLU A 124 15.16 -14.64 0.14
N ASP A 125 15.90 -14.01 1.04
CA ASP A 125 15.30 -13.29 2.17
C ASP A 125 14.70 -11.95 1.71
N PHE A 126 13.68 -11.48 2.43
CA PHE A 126 13.15 -10.13 2.22
C PHE A 126 14.27 -9.09 2.37
N PRO A 127 14.43 -8.13 1.43
CA PRO A 127 15.54 -7.19 1.49
C PRO A 127 15.37 -6.21 2.65
N GLU A 128 16.23 -6.31 3.66
CA GLU A 128 16.25 -5.37 4.79
C GLU A 128 16.91 -4.03 4.44
N GLU A 129 17.70 -3.96 3.36
CA GLU A 129 18.40 -2.73 2.98
C GLU A 129 17.46 -1.73 2.26
N PRO A 130 17.21 -0.53 2.80
CA PRO A 130 16.22 0.41 2.26
C PRO A 130 16.46 0.80 0.79
N PHE A 131 17.73 0.97 0.39
CA PHE A 131 18.05 1.31 -1.00
C PHE A 131 17.84 0.14 -1.97
N LYS A 132 18.06 -1.11 -1.53
CA LYS A 132 17.68 -2.28 -2.35
C LYS A 132 16.18 -2.34 -2.54
N GLN A 133 15.40 -2.09 -1.48
CA GLN A 133 13.94 -2.01 -1.58
C GLN A 133 13.51 -0.91 -2.57
N LEU A 134 14.09 0.29 -2.48
CA LEU A 134 13.76 1.40 -3.37
C LEU A 134 14.02 1.05 -4.84
N TRP A 135 15.21 0.53 -5.16
CA TRP A 135 15.55 0.15 -6.53
C TRP A 135 14.71 -1.03 -7.05
N GLY A 136 14.39 -2.00 -6.19
CA GLY A 136 13.48 -3.08 -6.53
C GLY A 136 12.07 -2.57 -6.88
N GLY A 137 11.52 -1.66 -6.07
CA GLY A 137 10.23 -1.02 -6.36
C GLY A 137 10.23 -0.22 -7.67
N ILE A 138 11.31 0.53 -7.94
CA ILE A 138 11.48 1.28 -9.19
C ILE A 138 11.51 0.34 -10.40
N LYS A 139 12.30 -0.74 -10.31
CA LYS A 139 12.41 -1.76 -11.36
C LYS A 139 11.05 -2.41 -11.63
N ALA A 140 10.34 -2.81 -10.59
CA ALA A 140 9.02 -3.43 -10.73
C ALA A 140 7.99 -2.50 -11.37
N VAL A 141 8.02 -1.19 -11.09
CA VAL A 141 7.15 -0.23 -11.80
C VAL A 141 7.45 -0.21 -13.30
N PHE A 142 8.71 -0.18 -13.71
CA PHE A 142 9.03 -0.25 -15.15
C PHE A 142 8.61 -1.58 -15.77
N GLU A 143 8.82 -2.69 -15.07
CA GLU A 143 8.37 -4.02 -15.52
C GLU A 143 6.84 -4.11 -15.62
N SER A 144 6.11 -3.41 -14.75
CA SER A 144 4.64 -3.39 -14.75
C SER A 144 4.05 -2.86 -16.07
N TRP A 145 4.78 -2.00 -16.80
CA TRP A 145 4.42 -1.51 -18.14
C TRP A 145 4.35 -2.65 -19.17
N HIS A 146 5.08 -3.73 -18.94
CA HIS A 146 5.15 -4.89 -19.85
C HIS A 146 4.29 -6.07 -19.40
N THR A 147 3.47 -5.89 -18.36
CA THR A 147 2.52 -6.93 -17.94
C THR A 147 1.45 -7.15 -18.99
N LYS A 148 0.91 -8.37 -19.05
CA LYS A 148 -0.16 -8.74 -20.00
C LYS A 148 -1.37 -7.79 -19.87
N ARG A 149 -1.81 -7.51 -18.65
CA ARG A 149 -2.92 -6.58 -18.37
C ARG A 149 -2.65 -5.18 -18.89
N ALA A 150 -1.44 -4.65 -18.71
CA ALA A 150 -1.08 -3.31 -19.18
C ALA A 150 -1.01 -3.26 -20.72
N ILE A 151 -0.43 -4.28 -21.36
CA ILE A 151 -0.37 -4.39 -22.83
C ILE A 151 -1.78 -4.46 -23.42
N GLU A 152 -2.66 -5.30 -22.88
CA GLU A 152 -4.03 -5.43 -23.36
C GLU A 152 -4.83 -4.14 -23.18
N TYR A 153 -4.71 -3.49 -22.02
CA TYR A 153 -5.33 -2.18 -21.77
C TYR A 153 -4.87 -1.14 -22.81
N ARG A 154 -3.56 -1.08 -23.09
CA ARG A 154 -3.03 -0.14 -24.09
C ARG A 154 -3.55 -0.41 -25.49
N LYS A 155 -3.68 -1.68 -25.89
CA LYS A 155 -4.27 -2.05 -27.18
C LYS A 155 -5.72 -1.60 -27.30
N ILE A 156 -6.53 -1.82 -26.26
CA ILE A 156 -7.95 -1.43 -26.24
C ILE A 156 -8.11 0.10 -26.32
N HIS A 157 -7.24 0.83 -25.62
CA HIS A 157 -7.31 2.29 -25.52
C HIS A 157 -6.40 3.05 -26.51
N ASN A 158 -5.79 2.34 -27.48
CA ASN A 158 -4.88 2.91 -28.48
C ASN A 158 -3.72 3.72 -27.88
N ILE A 159 -3.13 3.25 -26.77
CA ILE A 159 -2.01 3.89 -26.09
C ILE A 159 -0.68 3.33 -26.67
N PRO A 160 0.21 4.17 -27.22
CA PRO A 160 1.48 3.71 -27.78
C PRO A 160 2.42 3.08 -26.75
N ASP A 161 3.04 1.95 -27.12
CA ASP A 161 3.97 1.21 -26.25
C ASP A 161 5.24 2.01 -25.92
N ASN A 162 5.69 2.87 -26.83
CA ASN A 162 6.93 3.64 -26.72
C ASN A 162 6.84 4.82 -25.73
N TRP A 163 5.68 5.10 -25.15
CA TRP A 163 5.55 6.14 -24.13
C TRP A 163 6.23 5.76 -22.82
N GLY A 164 6.23 4.48 -22.47
CA GLY A 164 6.70 4.00 -21.18
C GLY A 164 5.88 4.53 -20.00
N THR A 165 6.44 4.39 -18.81
CA THR A 165 5.87 4.91 -17.55
C THR A 165 6.95 5.63 -16.75
N ALA A 166 6.57 6.70 -16.05
CA ALA A 166 7.44 7.32 -15.07
C ALA A 166 7.29 6.64 -13.70
N VAL A 167 8.25 6.90 -12.82
CA VAL A 167 8.23 6.43 -11.43
C VAL A 167 8.16 7.64 -10.51
N ASN A 168 7.11 7.68 -9.69
CA ASN A 168 6.93 8.70 -8.66
C ASN A 168 7.38 8.12 -7.32
N VAL A 169 8.39 8.76 -6.72
CA VAL A 169 8.88 8.44 -5.37
C VAL A 169 8.43 9.55 -4.43
N GLN A 170 7.64 9.20 -3.42
CA GLN A 170 6.99 10.16 -2.53
C GLN A 170 7.15 9.75 -1.06
N SER A 171 7.27 10.71 -0.14
CA SER A 171 7.21 10.42 1.29
C SER A 171 5.83 9.86 1.67
N MET A 172 5.82 8.83 2.51
CA MET A 172 4.59 8.27 3.05
C MET A 172 3.86 9.26 3.95
N VAL A 173 2.52 9.18 3.88
CA VAL A 173 1.56 9.72 4.84
C VAL A 173 0.59 8.59 5.19
N TYR A 174 0.02 8.61 6.40
CA TYR A 174 -0.68 7.45 6.94
C TYR A 174 -2.13 7.78 7.30
N GLY A 175 -3.08 7.14 6.61
CA GLY A 175 -4.48 7.14 7.00
C GLY A 175 -4.83 6.08 8.05
N ASN A 176 -3.86 5.23 8.45
CA ASN A 176 -4.03 4.08 9.34
C ASN A 176 -3.33 4.22 10.71
N MET A 177 -3.08 5.44 11.19
CA MET A 177 -2.46 5.67 12.51
C MET A 177 -3.44 5.61 13.69
N GLY A 178 -4.74 5.50 13.44
CA GLY A 178 -5.78 5.44 14.47
C GLY A 178 -7.09 6.08 14.03
N LYS A 179 -7.95 6.38 15.00
CA LYS A 179 -9.32 6.91 14.76
C LYS A 179 -9.34 8.34 14.20
N GLU A 180 -8.26 9.09 14.38
CA GLU A 180 -8.10 10.47 13.86
C GLU A 180 -7.40 10.51 12.49
N SER A 181 -7.23 9.36 11.84
CA SER A 181 -6.62 9.25 10.51
C SER A 181 -7.58 8.58 9.54
N ALA A 182 -7.59 9.03 8.29
CA ALA A 182 -8.46 8.47 7.25
C ALA A 182 -7.80 8.56 5.87
N THR A 183 -8.26 7.71 4.96
CA THR A 183 -7.97 7.80 3.53
C THR A 183 -9.29 7.85 2.75
N GLY A 184 -9.35 8.60 1.66
CA GLY A 184 -10.55 8.67 0.82
C GLY A 184 -10.26 9.11 -0.60
N VAL A 185 -11.28 8.97 -1.45
CA VAL A 185 -11.28 9.40 -2.85
C VAL A 185 -12.50 10.30 -3.06
N ALA A 186 -12.30 11.41 -3.75
CA ALA A 186 -13.36 12.38 -4.00
C ALA A 186 -13.31 12.91 -5.44
N PHE A 187 -14.49 13.29 -5.90
CA PHE A 187 -14.76 14.01 -7.13
C PHE A 187 -15.37 15.36 -6.76
N THR A 188 -14.96 16.41 -7.48
CA THR A 188 -15.49 17.76 -7.25
C THR A 188 -16.95 17.91 -7.69
N ARG A 189 -17.45 16.96 -8.48
CA ARG A 189 -18.84 16.83 -8.95
C ARG A 189 -19.25 15.36 -8.92
N ASN A 190 -20.54 15.08 -8.95
CA ASN A 190 -21.03 13.71 -9.09
C ASN A 190 -20.58 13.14 -10.46
N PRO A 191 -19.75 12.08 -10.51
CA PRO A 191 -19.23 11.54 -11.76
C PRO A 191 -20.29 10.80 -12.59
N ALA A 192 -21.42 10.40 -11.99
CA ALA A 192 -22.51 9.71 -12.66
C ALA A 192 -23.53 10.67 -13.27
N THR A 193 -23.85 11.78 -12.59
CA THR A 193 -24.91 12.72 -13.02
C THR A 193 -24.38 14.06 -13.53
N GLY A 194 -23.15 14.43 -13.20
CA GLY A 194 -22.58 15.75 -13.47
C GLY A 194 -23.01 16.86 -12.51
N GLU A 195 -23.85 16.54 -11.52
CA GLU A 195 -24.32 17.49 -10.51
C GLU A 195 -23.16 18.11 -9.73
N ASN A 196 -23.25 19.40 -9.44
CA ASN A 196 -22.21 20.16 -8.73
C ASN A 196 -22.25 19.91 -7.21
N VAL A 197 -22.01 18.66 -6.82
CA VAL A 197 -21.91 18.20 -5.43
C VAL A 197 -20.59 17.49 -5.20
N PHE A 198 -19.97 17.74 -4.04
CA PHE A 198 -18.69 17.12 -3.67
C PHE A 198 -18.89 15.64 -3.35
N TYR A 199 -18.55 14.76 -4.28
CA TYR A 199 -18.93 13.35 -4.23
C TYR A 199 -17.73 12.47 -3.89
N GLY A 200 -17.83 11.59 -2.90
CA GLY A 200 -16.79 10.60 -2.67
C GLY A 200 -16.95 9.80 -1.40
N GLU A 201 -15.89 9.08 -1.06
CA GLU A 201 -15.89 8.02 -0.07
C GLU A 201 -14.60 8.05 0.75
N TYR A 202 -14.68 7.69 2.03
CA TYR A 202 -13.53 7.60 2.91
C TYR A 202 -13.65 6.45 3.91
N LEU A 203 -12.51 6.02 4.43
CA LEU A 203 -12.40 5.02 5.48
C LEU A 203 -11.45 5.52 6.57
N VAL A 204 -11.91 5.43 7.81
CA VAL A 204 -11.11 5.73 9.00
C VAL A 204 -10.16 4.56 9.27
N ASN A 205 -8.95 4.92 9.70
CA ASN A 205 -7.90 4.01 10.12
C ASN A 205 -7.53 2.97 9.04
N THR A 206 -7.25 3.43 7.82
CA THR A 206 -7.01 2.57 6.65
C THR A 206 -6.01 3.19 5.67
N GLN A 207 -5.38 2.36 4.82
CA GLN A 207 -4.56 2.83 3.70
C GLN A 207 -5.37 2.85 2.39
N GLY A 208 -4.93 3.64 1.41
CA GLY A 208 -5.69 3.84 0.17
C GLY A 208 -6.01 2.55 -0.60
N GLU A 209 -5.19 1.51 -0.46
CA GLU A 209 -5.45 0.17 -1.00
C GLU A 209 -6.81 -0.39 -0.54
N ASP A 210 -7.16 -0.21 0.75
CA ASP A 210 -8.40 -0.77 1.32
C ASP A 210 -9.66 -0.05 0.78
N VAL A 211 -9.51 1.23 0.41
CA VAL A 211 -10.60 2.02 -0.21
C VAL A 211 -10.87 1.51 -1.62
N VAL A 212 -9.84 1.10 -2.35
CA VAL A 212 -9.95 0.59 -3.73
C VAL A 212 -10.38 -0.88 -3.77
N ALA A 213 -9.93 -1.68 -2.81
CA ALA A 213 -10.20 -3.12 -2.76
C ALA A 213 -11.65 -3.48 -2.39
N GLY A 214 -12.41 -2.54 -1.80
CA GLY A 214 -13.82 -2.75 -1.46
C GLY A 214 -14.05 -3.77 -0.32
N ILE A 215 -13.01 -4.08 0.47
CA ILE A 215 -13.09 -5.04 1.59
C ILE A 215 -13.95 -4.48 2.73
N ARG A 216 -13.96 -3.15 2.90
CA ARG A 216 -14.75 -2.43 3.90
C ARG A 216 -15.73 -1.51 3.20
N THR A 217 -16.96 -1.42 3.71
CA THR A 217 -17.93 -0.43 3.26
C THR A 217 -17.43 0.97 3.59
N PRO A 218 -17.14 1.81 2.58
CA PRO A 218 -16.67 3.17 2.83
C PRO A 218 -17.80 4.08 3.32
N HIS A 219 -17.43 5.14 4.03
CA HIS A 219 -18.34 6.19 4.45
C HIS A 219 -18.44 7.27 3.37
N PRO A 220 -19.65 7.81 3.11
CA PRO A 220 -19.82 8.92 2.19
C PRO A 220 -19.22 10.21 2.77
N LEU A 221 -18.65 11.06 1.91
CA LEU A 221 -18.07 12.35 2.33
C LEU A 221 -19.11 13.40 2.71
N ASN A 222 -20.37 13.22 2.31
CA ASN A 222 -21.43 14.17 2.58
C ASN A 222 -22.77 13.47 2.90
N LYS A 223 -23.72 14.26 3.41
CA LYS A 223 -25.07 13.75 3.75
C LYS A 223 -25.91 13.39 2.53
N ILE A 224 -25.70 14.04 1.38
CA ILE A 224 -26.44 13.82 0.13
C ILE A 224 -26.22 12.39 -0.37
N GLN A 225 -25.01 11.87 -0.20
CA GLN A 225 -24.63 10.50 -0.54
C GLN A 225 -25.06 9.47 0.51
N LYS A 226 -25.41 9.90 1.72
CA LYS A 226 -25.66 8.99 2.85
C LYS A 226 -26.99 8.23 2.72
N GLY A 227 -27.90 8.68 1.85
CA GLY A 227 -29.25 8.11 1.73
C GLY A 227 -30.05 8.24 3.03
N ASP A 228 -31.38 8.12 2.96
CA ASP A 228 -32.25 8.26 4.14
C ASP A 228 -32.30 6.99 5.04
N SER A 229 -31.36 6.05 4.87
CA SER A 229 -31.42 4.71 5.48
C SER A 229 -30.31 4.42 6.49
N ASP A 230 -29.93 5.42 7.30
CA ASP A 230 -29.11 5.26 8.50
C ASP A 230 -29.88 5.69 9.77
#